data_AF-A0A2E3MSV5-F1
#
_entry.id   AF-A0A2E3MSV5-F1
#
_cell.length_a   1.000
_cell.length_b   1.000
_cell.length_c   1.000
_cell.angle_alpha   90.00
_cell.angle_beta   90.00
_cell.angle_gamma   90.00
#
_symmetry.space_group_name_H-M   'P 1'
#
loop_
_entity.id
_entity.type
_entity.pdbx_description
1 polymer ?
#
loop_
_entity_poly.entity_id
_entity_poly.type
_entity_poly.pdbx_seq_one_letter_code
_entity_poly.pdbx_strand_id
1 'polypeptide(L)'
;MVRMRIFVAATVILIGSVVVADWPQFRGINSAGIADDMAVVTKFGPGRNELWSVAVGAGHSSPCIVADSIFLTSFVRDRKELQVVSIDRATGRGRWKYTLAVKELERGHPSFNPASSTPASDGERVVAYFGSYGLICLDMQGNKQWGLPLPLTRSYSGNAISPVISGDKVILYRGNYVDHYLLTVDKRTGKELWRVRQTERFTPNMACTACPIVAAGKLILHSARSVQAFDLETGLRRWILKCSTTATSTPIVAGEEVIVATWNQTGEAALTPKFPTYDEMLSKNDKNEDRVIDRRELPRLFYFHRSAGTEAPQNGYPFPFAHGDRNKNGTISRDEWDAVLDRQSER
;
A
#
# COMPACT_ATOMS: atom_id res chain seq x y z
N MET A 1 76.88 -8.52 -18.89
CA MET A 1 75.71 -8.29 -19.77
C MET A 1 74.59 -9.20 -19.29
N VAL A 2 73.65 -8.72 -18.48
CA VAL A 2 72.47 -9.50 -18.05
C VAL A 2 71.25 -8.63 -18.35
N ARG A 3 70.44 -9.03 -19.33
CA ARG A 3 69.20 -8.35 -19.72
C ARG A 3 68.06 -8.88 -18.86
N MET A 4 67.60 -8.07 -17.91
CA MET A 4 66.40 -8.35 -17.13
C MET A 4 65.17 -7.95 -17.95
N ARG A 5 64.35 -8.93 -18.34
CA ARG A 5 63.07 -8.71 -19.04
C ARG A 5 61.99 -8.47 -17.99
N ILE A 6 61.53 -7.22 -17.89
CA ILE A 6 60.37 -6.85 -17.07
C ILE A 6 59.12 -7.16 -17.88
N PHE A 7 58.33 -8.15 -17.43
CA PHE A 7 56.98 -8.39 -17.93
C PHE A 7 56.01 -7.45 -17.19
N VAL A 8 55.41 -6.52 -17.91
CA VAL A 8 54.30 -5.68 -17.40
C VAL A 8 53.01 -6.47 -17.62
N ALA A 9 52.41 -6.96 -16.54
CA ALA A 9 51.08 -7.57 -16.58
C ALA A 9 50.03 -6.45 -16.66
N ALA A 10 49.29 -6.38 -17.76
CA ALA A 10 48.19 -5.44 -17.93
C ALA A 10 46.95 -5.94 -17.15
N THR A 11 46.61 -5.27 -16.04
CA THR A 11 45.37 -5.52 -15.30
C THR A 11 44.20 -4.90 -16.08
N VAL A 12 43.37 -5.73 -16.71
CA VAL A 12 42.11 -5.30 -17.32
C VAL A 12 41.09 -5.06 -16.20
N ILE A 13 40.82 -3.80 -15.89
CA ILE A 13 39.73 -3.41 -14.99
C ILE A 13 38.43 -3.47 -15.81
N LEU A 14 37.67 -4.55 -15.66
CA LEU A 14 36.30 -4.63 -16.14
C LEU A 14 35.44 -3.68 -15.29
N ILE A 15 35.22 -2.47 -15.82
CA ILE A 15 34.21 -1.55 -15.28
C ILE A 15 32.86 -2.16 -15.65
N GLY A 16 32.27 -2.92 -14.73
CA GLY A 16 30.90 -3.37 -14.86
C GLY A 16 29.99 -2.14 -14.89
N SER A 17 29.27 -1.94 -16.00
CA SER A 17 28.24 -0.92 -16.08
C SER A 17 27.20 -1.21 -15.00
N VAL A 18 27.14 -0.39 -13.96
CA VAL A 18 26.04 -0.45 -13.00
C VAL A 18 24.79 -0.03 -13.77
N VAL A 19 23.88 -0.97 -13.99
CA VAL A 19 22.57 -0.65 -14.55
C VAL A 19 21.84 0.17 -13.49
N VAL A 20 21.81 1.48 -13.67
CA VAL A 20 21.06 2.38 -12.80
C VAL A 20 19.59 2.25 -13.16
N ALA A 21 18.77 1.80 -12.21
CA ALA A 21 17.33 1.79 -12.38
C ALA A 21 16.76 3.20 -12.27
N ASP A 22 16.11 3.69 -13.34
CA ASP A 22 15.55 5.04 -13.39
C ASP A 22 14.37 5.21 -12.41
N TRP A 23 13.48 4.21 -12.35
CA TRP A 23 12.29 4.20 -11.51
C TRP A 23 11.98 2.77 -11.04
N PRO A 24 12.80 2.22 -10.12
CA PRO A 24 12.88 0.78 -9.86
C PRO A 24 11.63 0.15 -9.26
N GLN A 25 10.73 0.92 -8.64
CA GLN A 25 9.62 0.37 -7.86
C GLN A 25 8.50 1.40 -7.72
N PHE A 26 7.45 1.07 -6.95
CA PHE A 26 6.37 2.01 -6.67
C PHE A 26 6.92 3.33 -6.10
N ARG A 27 6.59 4.45 -6.75
CA ARG A 27 7.11 5.79 -6.42
C ARG A 27 8.65 5.91 -6.55
N GLY A 28 9.30 5.10 -7.38
CA GLY A 28 10.70 5.30 -7.75
C GLY A 28 11.69 4.90 -6.66
N ILE A 29 12.87 5.52 -6.68
CA ILE A 29 13.96 5.21 -5.75
C ILE A 29 13.49 5.42 -4.31
N ASN A 30 13.71 4.39 -3.47
CA ASN A 30 13.28 4.37 -2.08
C ASN A 30 11.79 4.67 -1.85
N SER A 31 10.93 4.48 -2.87
CA SER A 31 9.51 4.82 -2.85
C SER A 31 9.19 6.30 -2.56
N ALA A 32 10.14 7.21 -2.75
CA ALA A 32 10.01 8.61 -2.35
C ALA A 32 9.00 9.40 -3.20
N GLY A 33 8.86 9.05 -4.48
CA GLY A 33 8.05 9.77 -5.46
C GLY A 33 8.71 11.07 -5.94
N ILE A 34 10.04 11.08 -5.96
CA ILE A 34 10.87 12.22 -6.36
C ILE A 34 11.58 11.84 -7.66
N ALA A 35 11.52 12.74 -8.64
CA ALA A 35 12.29 12.67 -9.88
C ALA A 35 13.26 13.86 -9.88
N ASP A 36 14.51 13.63 -9.48
CA ASP A 36 15.52 14.68 -9.39
C ASP A 36 15.95 15.16 -10.79
N ASP A 37 16.20 16.47 -10.93
CA ASP A 37 16.87 17.12 -12.07
C ASP A 37 16.32 16.77 -13.47
N MET A 38 15.02 16.46 -13.58
CA MET A 38 14.39 16.20 -14.88
C MET A 38 13.69 17.45 -15.43
N ALA A 39 13.98 17.79 -16.69
CA ALA A 39 13.19 18.77 -17.44
C ALA A 39 11.78 18.20 -17.67
N VAL A 40 10.83 18.55 -16.79
CA VAL A 40 9.48 18.01 -16.84
C VAL A 40 8.70 18.64 -18.00
N VAL A 41 8.22 17.81 -18.92
CA VAL A 41 7.29 18.24 -19.96
C VAL A 41 5.93 18.48 -19.32
N THR A 42 5.57 19.75 -19.12
CA THR A 42 4.30 20.15 -18.47
C THR A 42 3.10 20.14 -19.41
N LYS A 43 3.32 20.00 -20.72
CA LYS A 43 2.28 19.93 -21.74
C LYS A 43 2.45 18.64 -22.54
N PHE A 44 1.70 17.61 -22.18
CA PHE A 44 1.73 16.30 -22.85
C PHE A 44 0.31 15.78 -23.05
N GLY A 45 0.13 14.85 -23.98
CA GLY A 45 -1.13 14.16 -24.26
C GLY A 45 -1.16 13.57 -25.66
N PRO A 46 -2.28 12.94 -26.06
CA PRO A 46 -2.42 12.36 -27.40
C PRO A 46 -2.03 13.36 -28.50
N GLY A 47 -1.02 13.01 -29.31
CA GLY A 47 -0.51 13.85 -30.40
C GLY A 47 0.32 15.08 -29.97
N ARG A 48 0.65 15.25 -28.67
CA ARG A 48 1.44 16.38 -28.17
C ARG A 48 2.53 15.92 -27.21
N ASN A 49 3.79 16.09 -27.60
CA ASN A 49 4.94 15.64 -26.81
C ASN A 49 4.80 14.17 -26.34
N GLU A 50 4.11 13.35 -27.15
CA GLU A 50 3.91 11.93 -26.96
C GLU A 50 4.90 11.21 -27.88
N LEU A 51 5.78 10.39 -27.32
CA LEU A 51 6.73 9.59 -28.11
C LEU A 51 6.04 8.36 -28.71
N TRP A 52 5.19 7.72 -27.92
CA TRP A 52 4.38 6.59 -28.32
C TRP A 52 3.26 6.36 -27.29
N SER A 53 2.24 5.62 -27.70
CA SER A 53 1.18 5.11 -26.84
C SER A 53 0.90 3.66 -27.23
N VAL A 54 0.73 2.80 -26.22
CA VAL A 54 0.45 1.38 -26.42
C VAL A 54 -0.65 0.93 -25.47
N ALA A 55 -1.60 0.15 -26.00
CA ALA A 55 -2.60 -0.49 -25.17
C ALA A 55 -1.92 -1.56 -24.30
N VAL A 56 -2.11 -1.45 -22.98
CA VAL A 56 -1.68 -2.45 -22.01
C VAL A 56 -2.90 -3.21 -21.49
N GLY A 57 -2.67 -4.42 -20.96
CA GLY A 57 -3.72 -5.19 -20.31
C GLY A 57 -4.32 -4.47 -19.10
N ALA A 58 -5.49 -4.93 -18.63
CA ALA A 58 -6.12 -4.34 -17.46
C ALA A 58 -5.20 -4.42 -16.23
N GLY A 59 -5.04 -3.31 -15.50
CA GLY A 59 -4.18 -3.19 -14.33
C GLY A 59 -4.12 -1.74 -13.83
N HIS A 60 -3.70 -1.54 -12.59
CA HIS A 60 -3.50 -0.21 -11.98
C HIS A 60 -2.07 0.01 -11.47
N SER A 61 -1.13 -0.90 -11.75
CA SER A 61 0.27 -0.70 -11.37
C SER A 61 0.85 0.56 -12.02
N SER A 62 1.75 1.23 -11.31
CA SER A 62 2.63 2.24 -11.90
C SER A 62 3.73 1.56 -12.71
N PRO A 63 4.33 2.24 -13.70
CA PRO A 63 5.49 1.72 -14.43
C PRO A 63 6.71 1.60 -13.51
N CYS A 64 7.37 0.45 -13.55
CA CYS A 64 8.73 0.25 -13.06
C CYS A 64 9.67 0.38 -14.26
N ILE A 65 10.62 1.32 -14.22
CA ILE A 65 11.49 1.65 -15.36
C ILE A 65 12.93 1.32 -15.00
N VAL A 66 13.55 0.45 -15.78
CA VAL A 66 14.95 0.06 -15.62
C VAL A 66 15.61 -0.02 -16.99
N ALA A 67 16.55 0.88 -17.26
CA ALA A 67 17.22 0.99 -18.55
C ALA A 67 16.19 1.10 -19.69
N ASP A 68 16.23 0.16 -20.64
CA ASP A 68 15.36 0.15 -21.83
C ASP A 68 14.03 -0.58 -21.61
N SER A 69 13.72 -1.00 -20.37
CA SER A 69 12.53 -1.80 -20.06
C SER A 69 11.58 -1.06 -19.13
N ILE A 70 10.29 -1.16 -19.44
CA ILE A 70 9.18 -0.77 -18.57
C ILE A 70 8.45 -2.03 -18.15
N PHE A 71 8.30 -2.25 -16.84
CA PHE A 71 7.55 -3.36 -16.27
C PHE A 71 6.23 -2.89 -15.68
N LEU A 72 5.16 -3.64 -15.97
CA LEU A 72 3.82 -3.43 -15.43
C LEU A 72 3.22 -4.77 -14.99
N THR A 73 2.24 -4.72 -14.08
CA THR A 73 1.37 -5.86 -13.83
C THR A 73 0.05 -5.68 -14.57
N SER A 74 -0.49 -6.78 -15.08
CA SER A 74 -1.83 -6.84 -15.68
C SER A 74 -2.55 -8.13 -15.28
N PHE A 75 -3.82 -8.25 -15.63
CA PHE A 75 -4.58 -9.47 -15.41
C PHE A 75 -5.63 -9.69 -16.50
N VAL A 76 -6.13 -10.93 -16.60
CA VAL A 76 -7.25 -11.32 -17.45
C VAL A 76 -8.29 -11.99 -16.59
N ARG A 77 -9.41 -11.29 -16.39
CA ARG A 77 -10.48 -11.70 -15.45
C ARG A 77 -11.06 -13.07 -15.77
N ASP A 78 -11.49 -13.27 -17.00
CA ASP A 78 -12.25 -14.46 -17.41
C ASP A 78 -11.40 -15.74 -17.38
N ARG A 79 -10.09 -15.60 -17.62
CA ARG A 79 -9.12 -16.70 -17.53
C ARG A 79 -8.45 -16.83 -16.17
N LYS A 80 -8.74 -15.92 -15.23
CA LYS A 80 -8.08 -15.83 -13.91
C LYS A 80 -6.55 -15.84 -14.04
N GLU A 81 -6.04 -15.06 -14.99
CA GLU A 81 -4.60 -14.95 -15.25
C GLU A 81 -4.06 -13.65 -14.66
N LEU A 82 -2.92 -13.75 -13.98
CA LEU A 82 -2.07 -12.64 -13.57
C LEU A 82 -0.90 -12.54 -14.54
N GLN A 83 -0.43 -11.33 -14.81
CA GLN A 83 0.58 -11.08 -15.82
C GLN A 83 1.61 -10.05 -15.36
N VAL A 84 2.87 -10.31 -15.70
CA VAL A 84 3.93 -9.30 -15.68
C VAL A 84 4.34 -9.07 -17.11
N VAL A 85 4.30 -7.81 -17.55
CA VAL A 85 4.65 -7.43 -18.92
C VAL A 85 5.92 -6.59 -18.92
N SER A 86 6.77 -6.80 -19.91
CA SER A 86 7.89 -5.93 -20.22
C SER A 86 7.64 -5.24 -21.56
N ILE A 87 7.90 -3.95 -21.59
CA ILE A 87 7.71 -3.07 -22.74
C ILE A 87 9.03 -2.37 -23.01
N ASP A 88 9.37 -2.24 -24.29
CA ASP A 88 10.50 -1.46 -24.76
C ASP A 88 10.24 0.03 -24.52
N ARG A 89 11.09 0.67 -23.71
CA ARG A 89 10.94 2.08 -23.33
C ARG A 89 10.99 3.03 -24.53
N ALA A 90 11.80 2.73 -25.53
CA ALA A 90 12.01 3.60 -26.68
C ALA A 90 10.85 3.54 -27.69
N THR A 91 10.27 2.35 -27.89
CA THR A 91 9.32 2.08 -28.97
C THR A 91 7.90 1.75 -28.53
N GLY A 92 7.68 1.50 -27.23
CA GLY A 92 6.39 1.04 -26.70
C GLY A 92 6.03 -0.41 -27.08
N ARG A 93 6.93 -1.13 -27.77
CA ARG A 93 6.67 -2.52 -28.19
C ARG A 93 6.81 -3.48 -27.03
N GLY A 94 5.91 -4.45 -26.91
CA GLY A 94 6.04 -5.53 -25.93
C GLY A 94 7.31 -6.35 -26.17
N ARG A 95 8.10 -6.56 -25.11
CA ARG A 95 9.32 -7.39 -25.12
C ARG A 95 8.99 -8.83 -24.72
N TRP A 96 8.34 -9.00 -23.58
CA TRP A 96 7.88 -10.29 -23.09
C TRP A 96 6.68 -10.15 -22.17
N LYS A 97 6.00 -11.28 -21.93
CA LYS A 97 4.88 -11.37 -20.99
C LYS A 97 4.94 -12.69 -20.26
N TYR A 98 5.06 -12.63 -18.94
CA TYR A 98 4.89 -13.78 -18.07
C TYR A 98 3.42 -13.88 -17.65
N THR A 99 2.83 -15.08 -17.72
CA THR A 99 1.43 -15.32 -17.35
C THR A 99 1.34 -16.43 -16.32
N LEU A 100 0.51 -16.23 -15.29
CA LEU A 100 0.24 -17.19 -14.24
C LEU A 100 -1.28 -17.32 -14.03
N ALA A 101 -1.82 -18.54 -14.22
CA ALA A 101 -3.19 -18.83 -13.86
C ALA A 101 -3.34 -19.05 -12.34
N VAL A 102 -4.40 -18.51 -11.75
CA VAL A 102 -4.75 -18.69 -10.33
C VAL A 102 -6.13 -19.30 -10.15
N LYS A 103 -6.33 -19.97 -9.01
CA LYS A 103 -7.63 -20.60 -8.67
C LYS A 103 -8.74 -19.56 -8.50
N GLU A 104 -8.39 -18.45 -7.86
CA GLU A 104 -9.30 -17.36 -7.53
C GLU A 104 -8.56 -16.03 -7.64
N LEU A 105 -9.27 -15.00 -8.11
CA LEU A 105 -8.81 -13.61 -8.08
C LEU A 105 -9.30 -12.92 -6.80
N GLU A 106 -8.41 -12.14 -6.18
CA GLU A 106 -8.70 -11.34 -5.01
C GLU A 106 -9.80 -10.32 -5.31
N ARG A 107 -10.59 -10.02 -4.28
CA ARG A 107 -11.75 -9.13 -4.39
C ARG A 107 -11.55 -7.91 -3.51
N GLY A 108 -12.22 -6.83 -3.90
CA GLY A 108 -12.25 -5.56 -3.19
C GLY A 108 -13.32 -4.66 -3.80
N HIS A 109 -13.15 -3.35 -3.64
CA HIS A 109 -14.05 -2.34 -4.19
C HIS A 109 -14.15 -2.45 -5.72
N PRO A 110 -15.26 -2.04 -6.37
CA PRO A 110 -15.38 -2.09 -7.84
C PRO A 110 -14.30 -1.31 -8.59
N SER A 111 -13.69 -0.28 -7.98
CA SER A 111 -12.56 0.47 -8.53
C SER A 111 -11.20 -0.21 -8.34
N PHE A 112 -11.14 -1.39 -7.73
CA PHE A 112 -9.93 -2.17 -7.50
C PHE A 112 -9.80 -3.29 -8.54
N ASN A 113 -8.55 -3.65 -8.87
CA ASN A 113 -8.25 -4.86 -9.64
C ASN A 113 -6.99 -5.61 -9.14
N PRO A 114 -6.87 -6.93 -9.38
CA PRO A 114 -5.76 -7.76 -8.88
C PRO A 114 -4.34 -7.33 -9.32
N ALA A 115 -4.22 -6.50 -10.35
CA ALA A 115 -2.94 -5.98 -10.85
C ALA A 115 -2.74 -4.51 -10.44
N SER A 116 -3.07 -4.16 -9.19
CA SER A 116 -2.84 -2.82 -8.64
C SER A 116 -1.44 -2.64 -8.03
N SER A 117 -0.76 -3.75 -7.72
CA SER A 117 0.57 -3.73 -7.12
C SER A 117 1.64 -3.49 -8.20
N THR A 118 2.55 -2.55 -7.95
CA THR A 118 3.63 -2.18 -8.88
C THR A 118 4.79 -3.17 -8.73
N PRO A 119 5.35 -3.71 -9.83
CA PRO A 119 6.53 -4.56 -9.72
C PRO A 119 7.76 -3.74 -9.29
N ALA A 120 8.76 -4.42 -8.74
CA ALA A 120 10.05 -3.83 -8.39
C ALA A 120 11.18 -4.50 -9.18
N SER A 121 12.19 -3.74 -9.58
CA SER A 121 13.37 -4.26 -10.25
C SER A 121 14.61 -3.43 -9.92
N ASP A 122 15.74 -4.12 -9.81
CA ASP A 122 17.07 -3.56 -9.62
C ASP A 122 17.98 -3.75 -10.85
N GLY A 123 17.39 -4.14 -12.00
CA GLY A 123 18.13 -4.49 -13.21
C GLY A 123 18.69 -5.91 -13.25
N GLU A 124 18.56 -6.68 -12.16
CA GLU A 124 18.95 -8.09 -12.10
C GLU A 124 17.72 -9.00 -12.00
N ARG A 125 16.69 -8.56 -11.26
CA ARG A 125 15.44 -9.28 -11.06
C ARG A 125 14.25 -8.37 -11.27
N VAL A 126 13.12 -8.95 -11.64
CA VAL A 126 11.80 -8.30 -11.66
C VAL A 126 10.89 -9.06 -10.69
N VAL A 127 10.45 -8.39 -9.63
CA VAL A 127 9.64 -8.98 -8.57
C VAL A 127 8.26 -8.34 -8.57
N ALA A 128 7.22 -9.17 -8.72
CA ALA A 128 5.83 -8.75 -8.69
C ALA A 128 5.11 -9.39 -7.52
N TYR A 129 4.11 -8.68 -6.99
CA TYR A 129 3.18 -9.18 -5.99
C TYR A 129 1.75 -9.18 -6.51
N PHE A 130 1.01 -10.24 -6.23
CA PHE A 130 -0.42 -10.32 -6.47
C PHE A 130 -1.10 -10.90 -5.23
N GLY A 131 -2.20 -10.30 -4.75
CA GLY A 131 -2.89 -10.79 -3.55
C GLY A 131 -3.51 -12.19 -3.73
N SER A 132 -3.70 -12.60 -4.98
CA SER A 132 -4.22 -13.91 -5.43
C SER A 132 -3.16 -15.00 -5.52
N TYR A 133 -1.89 -14.64 -5.37
CA TYR A 133 -0.80 -15.60 -5.48
C TYR A 133 0.26 -15.41 -4.39
N GLY A 134 0.84 -14.22 -4.26
CA GLY A 134 2.05 -13.98 -3.49
C GLY A 134 3.11 -13.29 -4.34
N LEU A 135 4.39 -13.57 -4.07
CA LEU A 135 5.51 -12.98 -4.81
C LEU A 135 5.95 -13.87 -5.97
N ILE A 136 6.29 -13.27 -7.10
CA ILE A 136 6.91 -13.92 -8.26
C ILE A 136 8.17 -13.15 -8.59
N CYS A 137 9.25 -13.86 -8.86
CA CYS A 137 10.50 -13.28 -9.32
C CYS A 137 10.87 -13.83 -10.69
N LEU A 138 11.17 -12.91 -11.59
CA LEU A 138 11.61 -13.15 -12.95
C LEU A 138 13.02 -12.58 -13.13
N ASP A 139 13.75 -13.08 -14.13
CA ASP A 139 14.90 -12.35 -14.66
C ASP A 139 14.44 -11.22 -15.61
N MET A 140 15.40 -10.46 -16.14
CA MET A 140 15.12 -9.36 -17.07
C MET A 140 14.56 -9.84 -18.43
N GLN A 141 14.64 -11.13 -18.73
CA GLN A 141 14.11 -11.77 -19.94
C GLN A 141 12.71 -12.38 -19.70
N GLY A 142 12.17 -12.27 -18.48
CA GLY A 142 10.84 -12.76 -18.12
C GLY A 142 10.80 -14.24 -17.73
N ASN A 143 11.95 -14.91 -17.58
CA ASN A 143 11.98 -16.28 -17.10
C ASN A 143 11.81 -16.34 -15.59
N LYS A 144 10.94 -17.22 -15.12
CA LYS A 144 10.68 -17.41 -13.69
C LYS A 144 11.92 -17.95 -12.98
N GLN A 145 12.36 -17.23 -11.95
CA GLN A 145 13.45 -17.64 -11.06
C GLN A 145 12.88 -18.35 -9.83
N TRP A 146 11.86 -17.76 -9.20
CA TRP A 146 11.16 -18.36 -8.07
C TRP A 146 9.74 -17.81 -7.93
N GLY A 147 8.93 -18.49 -7.13
CA GLY A 147 7.62 -18.00 -6.70
C GLY A 147 7.39 -18.37 -5.24
N LEU A 148 6.80 -17.44 -4.48
CA LEU A 148 6.43 -17.63 -3.09
C LEU A 148 4.91 -17.46 -2.98
N PRO A 149 4.14 -18.56 -3.08
CA PRO A 149 2.72 -18.54 -2.84
C PRO A 149 2.43 -18.11 -1.40
N LEU A 150 1.47 -17.20 -1.24
CA LEU A 150 0.97 -16.72 0.03
C LEU A 150 -0.57 -16.87 0.04
N PRO A 151 -1.23 -16.80 1.21
CA PRO A 151 -2.69 -16.91 1.28
C PRO A 151 -3.40 -15.91 0.36
N LEU A 152 -4.62 -16.19 -0.08
CA LEU A 152 -5.44 -15.24 -0.84
C LEU A 152 -5.77 -14.03 0.05
N THR A 153 -5.42 -12.81 -0.39
CA THR A 153 -5.73 -11.60 0.38
C THR A 153 -7.23 -11.33 0.44
N ARG A 154 -7.69 -10.80 1.58
CA ARG A 154 -9.03 -10.22 1.72
C ARG A 154 -8.92 -8.78 2.16
N SER A 155 -9.54 -7.88 1.40
CA SER A 155 -9.60 -6.45 1.68
C SER A 155 -10.92 -5.90 1.16
N TYR A 156 -11.59 -5.02 1.93
CA TYR A 156 -12.79 -4.36 1.45
C TYR A 156 -12.45 -3.39 0.30
N SER A 157 -11.43 -2.55 0.48
CA SER A 157 -11.03 -1.56 -0.51
C SER A 157 -10.28 -2.17 -1.70
N GLY A 158 -9.62 -3.32 -1.51
CA GLY A 158 -8.68 -3.90 -2.47
C GLY A 158 -7.24 -3.91 -1.96
N ASN A 159 -6.34 -4.47 -2.76
CA ASN A 159 -4.94 -4.70 -2.41
C ASN A 159 -4.00 -4.02 -3.42
N ALA A 160 -3.16 -3.09 -2.98
CA ALA A 160 -2.18 -2.42 -3.85
C ALA A 160 -0.78 -2.36 -3.20
N ILE A 161 -0.44 -3.41 -2.46
CA ILE A 161 0.83 -3.54 -1.76
C ILE A 161 1.93 -3.83 -2.79
N SER A 162 2.94 -2.96 -2.89
CA SER A 162 4.05 -3.19 -3.81
C SER A 162 5.28 -3.73 -3.07
N PRO A 163 6.02 -4.71 -3.64
CA PRO A 163 7.30 -5.13 -3.09
C PRO A 163 8.36 -4.03 -3.25
N VAL A 164 9.38 -4.08 -2.40
CA VAL A 164 10.56 -3.21 -2.44
C VAL A 164 11.80 -4.07 -2.53
N ILE A 165 12.78 -3.68 -3.36
CA ILE A 165 14.09 -4.34 -3.42
C ILE A 165 15.12 -3.45 -2.72
N SER A 166 15.86 -4.04 -1.79
CA SER A 166 16.97 -3.36 -1.11
C SER A 166 18.16 -4.33 -0.99
N GLY A 167 19.18 -4.13 -1.82
CA GLY A 167 20.34 -5.01 -1.87
C GLY A 167 19.99 -6.44 -2.30
N ASP A 168 20.19 -7.40 -1.42
CA ASP A 168 19.86 -8.82 -1.61
C ASP A 168 18.47 -9.21 -1.08
N LYS A 169 17.66 -8.23 -0.66
CA LYS A 169 16.37 -8.45 0.01
C LYS A 169 15.20 -7.97 -0.83
N VAL A 170 14.11 -8.74 -0.81
CA VAL A 170 12.77 -8.32 -1.23
C VAL A 170 11.92 -8.15 0.02
N ILE A 171 11.29 -6.98 0.16
CA ILE A 171 10.53 -6.60 1.34
C ILE A 171 9.07 -6.38 0.94
N LEU A 172 8.14 -6.94 1.71
CA LEU A 172 6.71 -6.84 1.47
C LEU A 172 5.98 -6.56 2.79
N TYR A 173 5.37 -5.39 2.92
CA TYR A 173 4.46 -5.14 4.04
C TYR A 173 3.06 -5.61 3.68
N ARG A 174 2.66 -6.73 4.27
CA ARG A 174 1.39 -7.37 3.97
C ARG A 174 0.37 -7.07 5.07
N GLY A 175 -0.42 -6.03 4.88
CA GLY A 175 -1.51 -5.64 5.78
C GLY A 175 -2.88 -5.90 5.17
N ASN A 176 -3.53 -7.00 5.56
CA ASN A 176 -4.89 -7.31 5.15
C ASN A 176 -5.63 -8.11 6.25
N TYR A 177 -6.84 -8.58 5.97
CA TYR A 177 -7.68 -9.26 6.96
C TYR A 177 -7.25 -10.70 7.27
N VAL A 178 -6.60 -11.36 6.31
CA VAL A 178 -6.18 -12.76 6.46
C VAL A 178 -4.91 -12.81 7.30
N ASP A 179 -3.99 -11.91 6.99
CA ASP A 179 -2.70 -11.82 7.66
C ASP A 179 -2.18 -10.38 7.67
N HIS A 180 -1.38 -10.09 8.71
CA HIS A 180 -0.81 -8.78 8.94
C HIS A 180 0.64 -8.91 9.43
N TYR A 181 1.60 -8.72 8.53
CA TYR A 181 3.02 -8.84 8.83
C TYR A 181 3.89 -8.03 7.86
N LEU A 182 5.13 -7.79 8.28
CA LEU A 182 6.22 -7.38 7.40
C LEU A 182 7.06 -8.62 7.07
N LEU A 183 7.27 -8.89 5.79
CA LEU A 183 8.02 -10.04 5.30
C LEU A 183 9.26 -9.57 4.55
N THR A 184 10.38 -10.24 4.79
CA THR A 184 11.59 -10.08 4.00
C THR A 184 12.08 -11.43 3.53
N VAL A 185 12.36 -11.53 2.23
CA VAL A 185 12.87 -12.74 1.59
C VAL A 185 14.17 -12.45 0.83
N ASP A 186 14.99 -13.47 0.67
CA ASP A 186 16.19 -13.43 -0.17
C ASP A 186 15.79 -13.23 -1.64
N LYS A 187 16.35 -12.20 -2.29
CA LYS A 187 16.03 -11.80 -3.67
C LYS A 187 16.32 -12.89 -4.69
N ARG A 188 17.33 -13.74 -4.44
CA ARG A 188 17.80 -14.76 -5.40
C ARG A 188 16.99 -16.05 -5.31
N THR A 189 16.53 -16.41 -4.11
CA THR A 189 15.92 -17.71 -3.82
C THR A 189 14.45 -17.63 -3.43
N GLY A 190 13.96 -16.46 -3.00
CA GLY A 190 12.62 -16.28 -2.47
C GLY A 190 12.41 -16.88 -1.07
N LYS A 191 13.48 -17.37 -0.42
CA LYS A 191 13.42 -17.92 0.94
C LYS A 191 13.21 -16.81 1.95
N GLU A 192 12.33 -17.06 2.92
CA GLU A 192 12.12 -16.13 4.03
C GLU A 192 13.41 -15.96 4.84
N LEU A 193 13.82 -14.70 5.02
CA LEU A 193 14.93 -14.32 5.90
C LEU A 193 14.40 -14.01 7.29
N TRP A 194 13.35 -13.20 7.35
CA TRP A 194 12.65 -12.89 8.59
C TRP A 194 11.22 -12.39 8.31
N ARG A 195 10.38 -12.49 9.33
CA ARG A 195 9.00 -12.02 9.31
C ARG A 195 8.62 -11.43 10.66
N VAL A 196 7.99 -10.26 10.63
CA VAL A 196 7.49 -9.59 11.83
C VAL A 196 5.98 -9.50 11.78
N ARG A 197 5.32 -10.32 12.60
CA ARG A 197 3.87 -10.23 12.81
C ARG A 197 3.49 -8.88 13.41
N GLN A 198 2.47 -8.26 12.86
CA GLN A 198 1.89 -7.04 13.42
C GLN A 198 0.75 -7.41 14.38
N THR A 199 0.78 -6.84 15.59
CA THR A 199 -0.20 -7.13 16.64
C THR A 199 -1.41 -6.22 16.60
N GLU A 200 -1.35 -5.15 15.80
CA GLU A 200 -2.44 -4.19 15.68
C GLU A 200 -3.67 -4.82 15.05
N ARG A 201 -4.84 -4.49 15.60
CA ARG A 201 -6.09 -5.00 15.08
C ARG A 201 -6.33 -4.44 13.68
N PHE A 202 -6.31 -5.34 12.69
CA PHE A 202 -6.74 -5.04 11.33
C PHE A 202 -8.27 -5.07 11.27
N THR A 203 -8.89 -3.95 10.89
CA THR A 203 -10.35 -3.85 10.78
C THR A 203 -10.79 -3.78 9.33
N PRO A 204 -12.08 -4.05 9.05
CA PRO A 204 -12.53 -4.15 7.69
C PRO A 204 -12.28 -2.97 6.74
N ASN A 205 -12.37 -1.77 7.27
CA ASN A 205 -12.28 -0.55 6.48
C ASN A 205 -10.82 -0.10 6.27
N MET A 206 -9.84 -0.90 6.68
CA MET A 206 -8.43 -0.56 6.52
C MET A 206 -7.91 -1.07 5.17
N ALA A 207 -7.25 -0.17 4.44
CA ALA A 207 -6.38 -0.51 3.33
C ALA A 207 -4.93 -0.20 3.73
N CYS A 208 -4.00 -1.08 3.36
CA CYS A 208 -2.58 -0.87 3.54
C CYS A 208 -1.92 -0.95 2.16
N THR A 209 -1.30 0.14 1.73
CA THR A 209 -0.64 0.31 0.43
C THR A 209 0.71 0.99 0.55
N ALA A 210 1.08 1.46 1.74
CA ALA A 210 2.37 2.05 2.03
C ALA A 210 3.49 1.05 1.78
N CYS A 211 4.53 1.50 1.10
CA CYS A 211 5.76 0.74 0.93
C CYS A 211 6.72 1.10 2.08
N PRO A 212 7.50 0.14 2.57
CA PRO A 212 8.59 0.46 3.48
C PRO A 212 9.70 1.20 2.71
N ILE A 213 10.43 2.06 3.42
CA ILE A 213 11.60 2.79 2.91
C ILE A 213 12.83 2.44 3.72
N VAL A 214 14.02 2.64 3.17
CA VAL A 214 15.29 2.47 3.89
C VAL A 214 15.90 3.84 4.16
N ALA A 215 16.23 4.13 5.42
CA ALA A 215 16.84 5.39 5.85
C ALA A 215 17.76 5.15 7.05
N ALA A 216 18.99 5.68 7.01
CA ALA A 216 19.97 5.57 8.10
C ALA A 216 20.11 4.13 8.67
N GLY A 217 20.23 3.15 7.77
CA GLY A 217 20.36 1.71 8.09
C GLY A 217 19.10 1.05 8.65
N LYS A 218 17.96 1.74 8.65
CA LYS A 218 16.68 1.24 9.19
C LYS A 218 15.65 1.12 8.09
N LEU A 219 14.84 0.08 8.19
CA LEU A 219 13.64 -0.07 7.39
C LEU A 219 12.49 0.63 8.12
N ILE A 220 11.92 1.66 7.51
CA ILE A 220 10.84 2.46 8.07
C ILE A 220 9.55 2.12 7.36
N LEU A 221 8.51 1.84 8.15
CA LEU A 221 7.23 1.39 7.66
C LEU A 221 6.10 2.19 8.30
N HIS A 222 5.27 2.80 7.47
CA HIS A 222 3.92 3.16 7.87
C HIS A 222 3.05 1.89 7.84
N SER A 223 2.57 1.47 9.00
CA SER A 223 1.77 0.27 9.19
C SER A 223 0.40 0.63 9.76
N ALA A 224 -0.53 -0.33 9.78
CA ALA A 224 -1.84 -0.12 10.38
C ALA A 224 -1.67 0.31 11.85
N ARG A 225 -2.18 1.51 12.17
CA ARG A 225 -2.15 2.12 13.52
C ARG A 225 -0.76 2.48 14.08
N SER A 226 0.28 2.47 13.26
CA SER A 226 1.61 2.90 13.73
C SER A 226 2.60 3.19 12.61
N VAL A 227 3.58 4.03 12.91
CA VAL A 227 4.83 4.12 12.16
C VAL A 227 5.89 3.35 12.94
N GLN A 228 6.69 2.54 12.26
CA GLN A 228 7.66 1.64 12.88
C GLN A 228 8.99 1.69 12.14
N ALA A 229 10.09 1.50 12.87
CA ALA A 229 11.38 1.19 12.28
C ALA A 229 11.88 -0.19 12.71
N PHE A 230 12.53 -0.85 11.77
CA PHE A 230 13.13 -2.17 11.94
C PHE A 230 14.58 -2.12 11.49
N ASP A 231 15.38 -2.96 12.12
CA ASP A 231 16.68 -3.36 11.58
C ASP A 231 16.47 -4.13 10.26
N LEU A 232 17.12 -3.70 9.18
CA LEU A 232 16.92 -4.31 7.86
C LEU A 232 17.43 -5.76 7.80
N GLU A 233 18.49 -6.08 8.52
CA GLU A 233 19.13 -7.39 8.47
C GLU A 233 18.39 -8.42 9.32
N THR A 234 17.97 -8.03 10.52
CA THR A 234 17.39 -8.95 11.51
C THR A 234 15.87 -8.89 11.62
N GLY A 235 15.24 -7.82 11.12
CA GLY A 235 13.82 -7.55 11.35
C GLY A 235 13.50 -7.08 12.77
N LEU A 236 14.50 -6.86 13.64
CA LEU A 236 14.28 -6.40 14.99
C LEU A 236 13.67 -4.99 15.00
N ARG A 237 12.50 -4.83 15.63
CA ARG A 237 11.85 -3.52 15.76
C ARG A 237 12.69 -2.61 16.66
N ARG A 238 13.12 -1.47 16.12
CA ARG A 238 13.93 -0.46 16.83
C ARG A 238 13.04 0.51 17.60
N TRP A 239 11.95 0.95 17.00
CA TRP A 239 10.97 1.81 17.65
C TRP A 239 9.58 1.68 17.01
N ILE A 240 8.58 2.17 17.72
CA ILE A 240 7.20 2.25 17.26
C ILE A 240 6.54 3.53 17.78
N LEU A 241 5.87 4.23 16.87
CA LEU A 241 5.00 5.35 17.18
C LEU A 241 3.56 4.92 16.88
N LYS A 242 2.71 4.85 17.91
CA LYS A 242 1.28 4.56 17.74
C LYS A 242 0.55 5.81 17.28
N CYS A 243 -0.28 5.69 16.26
CA CYS A 243 -1.10 6.79 15.75
C CYS A 243 -2.37 6.27 15.08
N SER A 244 -3.42 7.08 15.06
CA SER A 244 -4.67 6.74 14.36
C SER A 244 -4.44 6.90 12.85
N THR A 245 -4.15 5.78 12.18
CA THR A 245 -3.80 5.80 10.77
C THR A 245 -4.11 4.47 10.06
N THR A 246 -4.35 4.57 8.76
CA THR A 246 -4.29 3.48 7.81
C THR A 246 -3.01 3.63 7.01
N ALA A 247 -2.27 2.54 6.79
CA ALA A 247 -0.97 2.54 6.12
C ALA A 247 -1.08 2.81 4.62
N THR A 248 -1.59 3.98 4.24
CA THR A 248 -1.89 4.34 2.86
C THR A 248 -0.82 5.24 2.25
N SER A 249 -0.15 6.05 3.09
CA SER A 249 0.97 6.89 2.69
C SER A 249 2.31 6.18 2.91
N THR A 250 3.15 6.15 1.88
CA THR A 250 4.56 5.75 2.01
C THR A 250 5.33 6.86 2.76
N PRO A 251 6.11 6.55 3.79
CA PRO A 251 7.01 7.52 4.43
C PRO A 251 7.99 8.15 3.43
N ILE A 252 8.42 9.37 3.69
CA ILE A 252 9.52 10.03 2.95
C ILE A 252 10.58 10.54 3.92
N VAL A 253 11.82 10.65 3.46
CA VAL A 253 12.92 11.27 4.21
C VAL A 253 13.09 12.70 3.73
N ALA A 254 13.14 13.66 4.66
CA ALA A 254 13.46 15.05 4.39
C ALA A 254 14.51 15.52 5.39
N GLY A 255 15.77 15.66 4.93
CA GLY A 255 16.89 15.90 5.84
C GLY A 255 17.06 14.77 6.84
N GLU A 256 16.99 15.09 8.14
CA GLU A 256 17.06 14.12 9.24
C GLU A 256 15.69 13.60 9.69
N GLU A 257 14.61 14.08 9.06
CA GLU A 257 13.24 13.77 9.44
C GLU A 257 12.62 12.69 8.55
N VAL A 258 11.66 11.98 9.13
CA VAL A 258 10.80 11.02 8.43
C VAL A 258 9.39 11.56 8.49
N ILE A 259 8.84 11.91 7.32
CA ILE A 259 7.50 12.49 7.21
C ILE A 259 6.53 11.40 6.78
N VAL A 260 5.41 11.30 7.50
CA VAL A 260 4.31 10.37 7.21
C VAL A 260 3.00 11.12 7.28
N ALA A 261 2.24 11.11 6.19
CA ALA A 261 0.89 11.66 6.18
C ALA A 261 -0.11 10.63 6.74
N THR A 262 -0.66 10.88 7.92
CA THR A 262 -1.69 10.00 8.49
C THR A 262 -3.08 10.51 8.13
N TRP A 263 -4.04 9.59 8.04
CA TRP A 263 -5.45 9.94 7.89
C TRP A 263 -6.28 9.28 8.99
N ASN A 264 -7.19 10.06 9.56
CA ASN A 264 -8.23 9.58 10.44
C ASN A 264 -9.60 10.05 9.89
N GLN A 265 -10.66 9.30 10.19
CA GLN A 265 -11.97 9.53 9.60
C GLN A 265 -12.58 10.89 9.95
N THR A 266 -12.25 11.42 11.13
CA THR A 266 -12.80 12.67 11.64
C THR A 266 -11.92 13.88 11.40
N GLY A 267 -10.68 13.70 10.92
CA GLY A 267 -9.70 14.77 10.78
C GLY A 267 -9.14 15.21 12.13
N GLU A 268 -8.81 16.49 12.23
CA GLU A 268 -8.40 17.11 13.49
C GLU A 268 -9.49 17.00 14.56
N ALA A 269 -9.09 17.00 15.85
CA ALA A 269 -10.03 16.94 16.97
C ALA A 269 -11.12 18.02 16.86
N ALA A 270 -10.75 19.24 16.44
CA ALA A 270 -11.66 20.36 16.22
C ALA A 270 -12.72 20.12 15.12
N LEU A 271 -12.46 19.21 14.18
CA LEU A 271 -13.36 18.84 13.09
C LEU A 271 -14.20 17.60 13.40
N THR A 272 -14.04 17.00 14.59
CA THR A 272 -14.79 15.80 14.95
C THR A 272 -16.28 16.12 15.13
N PRO A 273 -17.20 15.37 14.48
CA PRO A 273 -18.63 15.54 14.68
C PRO A 273 -19.01 15.45 16.16
N LYS A 274 -19.71 16.47 16.67
CA LYS A 274 -20.30 16.41 18.00
C LYS A 274 -21.49 15.48 17.95
N PHE A 275 -21.51 14.49 18.84
CA PHE A 275 -22.69 13.65 18.97
C PHE A 275 -23.74 14.42 19.77
N PRO A 276 -25.02 14.34 19.39
CA PRO A 276 -26.10 14.98 20.12
C PRO A 276 -26.22 14.40 21.52
N THR A 277 -26.75 15.19 22.46
CA THR A 277 -27.17 14.66 23.77
C THR A 277 -28.31 13.66 23.60
N TYR A 278 -28.60 12.86 24.63
CA TYR A 278 -29.74 11.95 24.56
C TYR A 278 -31.07 12.69 24.39
N ASP A 279 -31.22 13.86 25.02
CA ASP A 279 -32.42 14.70 24.87
C ASP A 279 -32.56 15.25 23.44
N GLU A 280 -31.46 15.65 22.81
CA GLU A 280 -31.45 16.06 21.40
C GLU A 280 -31.77 14.88 20.47
N MET A 281 -31.32 13.67 20.81
CA MET A 281 -31.68 12.45 20.08
C MET A 281 -33.17 12.14 20.20
N LEU A 282 -33.73 12.15 21.42
CA LEU A 282 -35.15 11.93 21.68
C LEU A 282 -36.02 12.93 20.93
N SER A 283 -35.76 14.22 21.10
CA SER A 283 -36.58 15.29 20.49
C SER A 283 -36.72 15.21 18.97
N LYS A 284 -35.77 14.56 18.29
CA LYS A 284 -35.75 14.44 16.83
C LYS A 284 -36.26 13.10 16.32
N ASN A 285 -36.23 12.05 17.14
CA ASN A 285 -36.38 10.68 16.66
C ASN A 285 -37.43 9.87 17.41
N ASP A 286 -37.80 10.22 18.65
CA ASP A 286 -38.85 9.54 19.42
C ASP A 286 -40.23 9.86 18.81
N LYS A 287 -40.75 8.94 17.99
CA LYS A 287 -42.00 9.10 17.24
C LYS A 287 -43.19 8.53 17.98
N ASN A 288 -42.97 7.60 18.89
CA ASN A 288 -44.01 6.94 19.67
C ASN A 288 -44.11 7.47 21.11
N GLU A 289 -43.30 8.46 21.47
CA GLU A 289 -43.24 9.17 22.75
C GLU A 289 -42.94 8.24 23.94
N ASP A 290 -42.20 7.15 23.70
CA ASP A 290 -41.88 6.14 24.72
C ASP A 290 -40.58 6.46 25.51
N ARG A 291 -39.93 7.58 25.18
CA ARG A 291 -38.68 8.07 25.78
C ARG A 291 -37.50 7.13 25.62
N VAL A 292 -37.56 6.19 24.68
CA VAL A 292 -36.42 5.41 24.21
C VAL A 292 -36.24 5.63 22.71
N ILE A 293 -35.06 5.29 22.19
CA ILE A 293 -34.82 5.35 20.74
C ILE A 293 -34.88 3.93 20.18
N ASP A 294 -35.97 3.59 19.52
CA ASP A 294 -36.13 2.29 18.86
C ASP A 294 -35.37 2.27 17.53
N ARG A 295 -34.85 1.09 17.16
CA ARG A 295 -34.17 0.88 15.89
C ARG A 295 -34.96 1.38 14.68
N ARG A 296 -36.29 1.25 14.69
CA ARG A 296 -37.23 1.61 13.62
C ARG A 296 -37.36 3.13 13.46
N GLU A 297 -37.00 3.89 14.48
CA GLU A 297 -37.08 5.34 14.48
C GLU A 297 -35.88 5.98 13.79
N LEU A 298 -34.75 5.27 13.76
CA LEU A 298 -33.52 5.71 13.14
C LEU A 298 -33.30 5.17 11.72
N PRO A 299 -32.63 5.93 10.85
CA PRO A 299 -32.23 5.44 9.53
C PRO A 299 -31.28 4.23 9.66
N ARG A 300 -31.10 3.49 8.55
CA ARG A 300 -30.27 2.28 8.56
C ARG A 300 -28.80 2.53 8.90
N LEU A 301 -28.28 3.66 8.45
CA LEU A 301 -26.98 4.18 8.83
C LEU A 301 -27.20 5.60 9.33
N PHE A 302 -26.88 5.84 10.59
CA PHE A 302 -26.98 7.17 11.19
C PHE A 302 -25.64 7.87 11.04
N TYR A 303 -25.62 9.09 10.53
CA TYR A 303 -24.37 9.81 10.26
C TYR A 303 -24.30 11.08 11.11
N PHE A 304 -23.19 11.22 11.84
CA PHE A 304 -22.85 12.47 12.49
C PHE A 304 -21.92 13.26 11.60
N HIS A 305 -22.45 14.30 10.97
CA HIS A 305 -21.68 15.18 10.09
C HIS A 305 -20.87 16.21 10.88
N ARG A 306 -19.81 16.73 10.25
CA ARG A 306 -19.08 17.87 10.81
C ARG A 306 -20.00 19.09 10.92
N SER A 307 -19.60 20.06 11.73
CA SER A 307 -20.35 21.30 11.88
C SER A 307 -20.43 22.05 10.54
N ALA A 308 -21.59 22.63 10.24
CA ALA A 308 -21.77 23.45 9.05
C ALA A 308 -20.74 24.60 9.03
N GLY A 309 -20.19 24.90 7.85
CA GLY A 309 -19.16 25.94 7.67
C GLY A 309 -17.72 25.50 7.92
N THR A 310 -17.49 24.27 8.41
CA THR A 310 -16.14 23.67 8.48
C THR A 310 -15.72 23.04 7.14
N GLU A 311 -14.44 22.68 6.99
CA GLU A 311 -13.95 21.97 5.81
C GLU A 311 -14.65 20.62 5.63
N ALA A 312 -15.14 20.37 4.41
CA ALA A 312 -15.87 19.17 4.01
C ALA A 312 -17.00 18.79 5.01
N PRO A 313 -18.02 19.67 5.19
CA PRO A 313 -19.05 19.48 6.20
C PRO A 313 -19.90 18.22 5.98
N GLN A 314 -19.94 17.71 4.76
CA GLN A 314 -20.57 16.43 4.40
C GLN A 314 -19.85 15.21 4.99
N ASN A 315 -18.57 15.34 5.39
CA ASN A 315 -17.85 14.26 6.05
C ASN A 315 -18.45 14.03 7.44
N GLY A 316 -18.33 12.80 7.91
CA GLY A 316 -18.94 12.43 9.17
C GLY A 316 -18.61 11.02 9.62
N TYR A 317 -19.12 10.70 10.79
CA TYR A 317 -18.98 9.40 11.40
C TYR A 317 -20.27 8.58 11.19
N PRO A 318 -20.24 7.47 10.42
CA PRO A 318 -21.33 6.52 10.42
C PRO A 318 -21.38 5.83 11.77
N PHE A 319 -22.54 5.90 12.41
CA PHE A 319 -22.84 5.28 13.67
C PHE A 319 -23.83 4.13 13.47
N PRO A 320 -23.35 2.87 13.49
CA PRO A 320 -24.22 1.70 13.54
C PRO A 320 -25.08 1.72 14.80
N PHE A 321 -26.38 1.48 14.68
CA PHE A 321 -27.30 1.40 15.82
C PHE A 321 -26.80 0.45 16.92
N ALA A 322 -26.25 -0.70 16.53
CA ALA A 322 -25.68 -1.70 17.43
C ALA A 322 -24.47 -1.21 18.26
N HIS A 323 -23.91 -0.03 17.98
CA HIS A 323 -22.92 0.59 18.86
C HIS A 323 -23.56 1.35 20.03
N GLY A 324 -24.79 1.81 19.86
CA GLY A 324 -25.59 2.46 20.91
C GLY A 324 -26.42 1.47 21.70
N ASP A 325 -27.02 0.46 21.06
CA ASP A 325 -27.77 -0.62 21.72
C ASP A 325 -26.80 -1.68 22.24
N ARG A 326 -26.31 -1.49 23.47
CA ARG A 326 -25.25 -2.31 24.07
C ARG A 326 -25.79 -3.64 24.59
N ASN A 327 -27.02 -3.62 25.12
CA ASN A 327 -27.68 -4.81 25.64
C ASN A 327 -28.38 -5.64 24.55
N LYS A 328 -28.46 -5.12 23.31
CA LYS A 328 -29.05 -5.76 22.12
C LYS A 328 -30.56 -5.98 22.26
N ASN A 329 -31.26 -5.10 22.97
CA ASN A 329 -32.70 -5.19 23.17
C ASN A 329 -33.51 -4.49 22.06
N GLY A 330 -32.85 -3.87 21.08
CA GLY A 330 -33.49 -3.18 19.97
C GLY A 330 -33.80 -1.69 20.23
N THR A 331 -33.41 -1.17 21.39
CA THR A 331 -33.61 0.23 21.81
C THR A 331 -32.30 0.82 22.34
N ILE A 332 -32.16 2.13 22.31
CA ILE A 332 -31.04 2.84 22.95
C ILE A 332 -31.61 3.64 24.12
N SER A 333 -31.22 3.25 25.33
CA SER A 333 -31.53 3.98 26.57
C SER A 333 -30.59 5.18 26.78
N ARG A 334 -30.95 6.07 27.71
CA ARG A 334 -30.11 7.22 28.11
C ARG A 334 -28.74 6.76 28.59
N ASP A 335 -28.70 5.81 29.52
CA ASP A 335 -27.45 5.30 30.10
C ASP A 335 -26.52 4.70 29.04
N GLU A 336 -27.08 4.04 28.04
CA GLU A 336 -26.31 3.50 26.92
C GLU A 336 -25.73 4.59 26.04
N TRP A 337 -26.51 5.65 25.76
CA TRP A 337 -26.07 6.78 24.96
C TRP A 337 -25.03 7.64 25.69
N ASP A 338 -25.23 7.92 26.97
CA ASP A 338 -24.27 8.67 27.78
C ASP A 338 -22.92 7.93 27.85
N ALA A 339 -22.95 6.59 27.97
CA ALA A 339 -21.74 5.77 27.87
C ALA A 339 -21.09 5.76 26.47
N VAL A 340 -21.81 6.13 25.41
CA VAL A 340 -21.23 6.39 24.09
C VAL A 340 -20.54 7.75 24.06
N LEU A 341 -21.17 8.78 24.63
CA LEU A 341 -20.62 10.14 24.71
C LEU A 341 -19.32 10.18 25.55
N ASP A 342 -19.30 9.51 26.70
CA ASP A 342 -18.11 9.42 27.56
C ASP A 342 -16.91 8.84 26.81
N ARG A 343 -17.11 7.72 26.11
CA ARG A 343 -16.07 7.07 25.30
C ARG A 343 -15.63 7.91 24.10
N GLN A 344 -16.45 8.84 23.63
CA GLN A 344 -16.05 9.77 22.59
C GLN A 344 -15.12 10.85 23.16
N SER A 345 -15.36 11.31 24.39
CA SER A 345 -14.55 12.34 25.05
C SER A 345 -13.14 11.88 25.42
N GLU A 346 -12.93 10.56 25.59
CA GLU A 346 -11.63 9.95 25.90
C GLU A 346 -10.73 9.73 24.67
N ARG A 347 -11.22 10.01 23.45
CA ARG A 347 -10.49 9.82 22.17
C ARG A 347 -9.97 11.14 21.62
#